data_AF-A0A944QVT0-F1
#
_entry.id   AF-A0A944QVT0-F1
#
_cell.length_a   1.000
_cell.length_b   1.000
_cell.length_c   1.000
_cell.angle_alpha   90.00
_cell.angle_beta   90.00
_cell.angle_gamma   90.00
#
_symmetry.space_group_name_H-M   'P 1'
#
loop_
_entity.id
_entity.type
_entity.pdbx_description
1 polymer ?
#
loop_
_entity_poly.entity_id
_entity_poly.type
_entity_poly.pdbx_seq_one_letter_code
_entity_poly.pdbx_strand_id
1 'polypeptide(L)'
;MMMLIPGFVLLIVLGLSAPAVGAETSGDSCMKRVFIHYCLGGSLNRLQQQRPVKMQPIVSGERSGVIYRTGRDKVYVMAFQDRIYKVLQSYDSPSQVALQRLLRRLGNKYGKPQDLGHFPNSMRNLTAKIGAVRRGEGELIYRWQPPGSAWRVELSWTRKLGISLAYLANALDRQQREAAETGL
;
A
#
# COMPACT_ATOMS: atom_id res chain seq x y z
N MET A 1 20.74 41.91 -78.72
CA MET A 1 21.94 41.18 -78.28
C MET A 1 21.57 40.42 -77.01
N MET A 2 21.56 39.08 -77.11
CA MET A 2 21.80 38.06 -76.07
C MET A 2 20.99 38.03 -74.74
N MET A 3 20.28 36.89 -74.55
CA MET A 3 20.27 35.98 -73.37
C MET A 3 19.73 36.46 -72.00
N LEU A 4 19.20 35.65 -71.06
CA LEU A 4 18.48 34.37 -70.99
C LEU A 4 18.23 34.14 -69.45
N ILE A 5 16.98 33.99 -69.01
CA ILE A 5 16.48 32.99 -68.01
C ILE A 5 16.80 33.12 -66.48
N PRO A 6 15.88 32.63 -65.59
CA PRO A 6 15.54 33.18 -64.29
C PRO A 6 16.09 32.39 -63.08
N GLY A 7 16.02 32.98 -61.88
CA GLY A 7 16.52 32.39 -60.64
C GLY A 7 15.54 32.46 -59.47
N PHE A 8 14.82 31.36 -59.27
CA PHE A 8 14.47 30.74 -57.99
C PHE A 8 13.75 31.55 -56.88
N VAL A 9 12.46 31.25 -56.75
CA VAL A 9 11.65 31.40 -55.53
C VAL A 9 12.25 30.53 -54.41
N LEU A 10 12.54 31.11 -53.24
CA LEU A 10 12.74 30.35 -52.01
C LEU A 10 11.75 30.84 -50.94
N LEU A 11 10.63 30.12 -50.84
CA LEU A 11 9.66 30.18 -49.75
C LEU A 11 10.31 29.64 -48.47
N ILE A 12 10.61 30.51 -47.50
CA ILE A 12 10.97 30.10 -46.13
C ILE A 12 9.66 29.89 -45.37
N VAL A 13 9.33 28.63 -45.12
CA VAL A 13 8.18 28.20 -44.32
C VAL A 13 8.68 27.34 -43.15
N LEU A 14 8.10 27.62 -41.98
CA LEU A 14 7.96 26.80 -40.77
C LEU A 14 9.15 26.66 -39.80
N GLY A 15 8.90 27.17 -38.59
CA GLY A 15 9.61 26.83 -37.37
C GLY A 15 8.90 27.38 -36.13
N LEU A 16 7.58 27.20 -36.01
CA LEU A 16 6.84 27.45 -34.76
C LEU A 16 7.25 26.38 -33.74
N SER A 17 8.23 26.73 -32.90
CA SER A 17 8.59 25.96 -31.71
C SER A 17 7.46 26.05 -30.68
N ALA A 18 6.56 25.06 -30.69
CA ALA A 18 5.64 24.84 -29.59
C ALA A 18 6.45 24.40 -28.36
N PRO A 19 6.27 25.01 -27.17
CA PRO A 19 6.81 24.45 -25.94
C PRO A 19 6.05 23.14 -25.69
N ALA A 20 6.77 22.03 -25.69
CA ALA A 20 6.29 20.77 -25.18
C ALA A 20 6.03 20.97 -23.68
N VAL A 21 4.79 21.32 -23.32
CA VAL A 21 4.28 21.15 -21.97
C VAL A 21 4.35 19.65 -21.73
N GLY A 22 5.35 19.24 -20.96
CA GLY A 22 5.48 17.88 -20.50
C GLY A 22 4.17 17.50 -19.83
N ALA A 23 3.42 16.58 -20.45
CA ALA A 23 2.39 15.86 -19.74
C ALA A 23 3.11 15.11 -18.62
N GLU A 24 3.04 15.65 -17.40
CA GLU A 24 3.18 14.84 -16.20
C GLU A 24 2.06 13.81 -16.26
N THR A 25 2.33 12.71 -16.94
CA THR A 25 1.66 11.46 -16.64
C THR A 25 1.95 11.25 -15.16
N SER A 26 0.95 11.50 -14.32
CA SER A 26 0.85 11.00 -12.95
C SER A 26 0.86 9.46 -13.01
N GLY A 27 1.97 8.92 -13.48
CA GLY A 27 2.23 7.54 -13.75
C GLY A 27 2.55 6.89 -12.43
N ASP A 28 1.53 6.31 -11.81
CA ASP A 28 1.62 5.02 -11.14
C ASP A 28 2.90 4.85 -10.31
N SER A 29 3.15 5.82 -9.42
CA SER A 29 4.34 5.84 -8.57
C SER A 29 4.26 4.68 -7.58
N CYS A 30 4.94 3.58 -7.92
CA CYS A 30 4.99 2.43 -7.04
C CYS A 30 5.94 2.64 -5.88
N MET A 31 5.41 3.11 -4.75
CA MET A 31 6.21 3.38 -3.54
C MET A 31 6.85 2.11 -3.01
N LYS A 32 6.09 1.02 -3.00
CA LYS A 32 6.57 -0.29 -2.54
C LYS A 32 5.76 -1.42 -3.16
N ARG A 33 6.46 -2.33 -3.83
CA ARG A 33 5.91 -3.64 -4.22
C ARG A 33 5.85 -4.58 -3.01
N VAL A 34 4.66 -5.11 -2.75
CA VAL A 34 4.27 -5.94 -1.61
C VAL A 34 3.70 -7.26 -2.13
N PHE A 35 4.11 -8.38 -1.54
CA PHE A 35 3.74 -9.75 -1.95
C PHE A 35 3.81 -9.97 -3.47
N ILE A 36 4.85 -9.43 -4.10
CA ILE A 36 5.16 -9.52 -5.54
C ILE A 36 4.18 -8.74 -6.44
N HIS A 37 2.91 -8.61 -6.07
CA HIS A 37 1.86 -8.17 -6.99
C HIS A 37 1.22 -6.83 -6.65
N TYR A 38 1.30 -6.39 -5.39
CA TYR A 38 0.56 -5.22 -4.92
C TYR A 38 1.47 -4.03 -4.79
N CYS A 39 1.01 -2.88 -5.27
CA CYS A 39 1.83 -1.69 -5.33
C CYS A 39 1.25 -0.60 -4.42
N LEU A 40 1.94 -0.29 -3.32
CA LEU A 40 1.56 0.86 -2.50
C LEU A 40 1.67 2.16 -3.30
N GLY A 41 0.65 2.99 -3.23
CA GLY A 41 0.52 4.25 -3.97
C GLY A 41 0.02 4.12 -5.41
N GLY A 42 -0.03 2.90 -5.96
CA GLY A 42 -0.55 2.61 -7.31
C GLY A 42 -2.08 2.52 -7.36
N SER A 43 -2.62 2.41 -8.58
CA SER A 43 -4.07 2.36 -8.83
C SER A 43 -4.71 1.00 -8.49
N LEU A 44 -5.82 1.01 -7.76
CA LEU A 44 -6.63 -0.17 -7.49
C LEU A 44 -7.36 -0.66 -8.75
N ASN A 45 -7.89 0.26 -9.56
CA ASN A 45 -8.54 -0.06 -10.83
C ASN A 45 -7.56 -0.77 -11.78
N ARG A 46 -6.34 -0.26 -11.92
CA ARG A 46 -5.30 -0.91 -12.73
C ARG A 46 -4.92 -2.30 -12.17
N LEU A 47 -4.80 -2.44 -10.85
CA LEU A 47 -4.57 -3.73 -10.22
C LEU A 47 -5.69 -4.73 -10.57
N GLN A 48 -6.96 -4.30 -10.57
CA GLN A 48 -8.09 -5.18 -10.90
C GLN A 48 -8.11 -5.58 -12.38
N GLN A 49 -7.72 -4.69 -13.29
CA GLN A 49 -7.57 -5.03 -14.70
C GLN A 49 -6.49 -6.09 -14.91
N GLN A 50 -5.36 -5.97 -14.19
CA GLN A 50 -4.26 -6.93 -14.26
C GLN A 50 -4.55 -8.23 -13.51
N ARG A 51 -5.33 -8.14 -12.42
CA ARG A 51 -5.66 -9.24 -11.51
C ARG A 51 -7.13 -9.17 -11.14
N PRO A 52 -8.02 -9.66 -12.03
CA PRO A 52 -9.45 -9.62 -11.78
C PRO A 52 -9.79 -10.46 -10.56
N VAL A 53 -10.68 -9.92 -9.72
CA VAL A 53 -11.30 -10.61 -8.60
C VAL A 53 -12.72 -10.99 -8.99
N LYS A 54 -13.19 -12.16 -8.54
CA LYS A 54 -14.58 -12.60 -8.79
C LYS A 54 -15.62 -11.77 -8.04
N MET A 55 -15.21 -11.08 -6.99
CA MET A 55 -16.08 -10.25 -6.16
C MET A 55 -15.92 -8.79 -6.54
N GLN A 56 -17.03 -8.04 -6.55
CA GLN A 56 -16.97 -6.60 -6.72
C GLN A 56 -16.19 -5.95 -5.57
N PRO A 57 -15.50 -4.82 -5.83
CA PRO A 57 -14.85 -4.06 -4.78
C PRO A 57 -15.85 -3.59 -3.73
N ILE A 58 -15.43 -3.62 -2.47
CA ILE A 58 -16.18 -3.04 -1.36
C ILE A 58 -15.89 -1.54 -1.37
N VAL A 59 -16.91 -0.69 -1.45
CA VAL A 59 -16.78 0.77 -1.54
C VAL A 59 -17.50 1.44 -0.37
N SER A 60 -16.87 2.47 0.21
CA SER A 60 -17.41 3.30 1.29
C SER A 60 -16.84 4.72 1.17
N GLY A 61 -17.65 5.64 0.64
CA GLY A 61 -17.19 6.98 0.27
C GLY A 61 -16.03 6.89 -0.73
N GLU A 62 -14.93 7.58 -0.43
CA GLU A 62 -13.71 7.53 -1.23
C GLU A 62 -12.82 6.30 -0.97
N ARG A 63 -13.19 5.45 0.00
CA ARG A 63 -12.46 4.21 0.28
C ARG A 63 -13.01 3.08 -0.58
N SER A 64 -12.10 2.28 -1.11
CA SER A 64 -12.44 1.05 -1.81
C SER A 64 -11.49 -0.07 -1.41
N GLY A 65 -11.91 -1.31 -1.60
CA GLY A 65 -11.06 -2.45 -1.30
C GLY A 65 -11.48 -3.74 -1.99
N VAL A 66 -10.50 -4.60 -2.22
CA VAL A 66 -10.70 -5.93 -2.79
C VAL A 66 -10.02 -6.98 -1.94
N ILE A 67 -10.55 -8.20 -1.99
CA ILE A 67 -10.06 -9.34 -1.22
C ILE A 67 -9.61 -10.43 -2.18
N TYR A 68 -8.32 -10.73 -2.18
CA TYR A 68 -7.74 -11.88 -2.86
C TYR A 68 -7.61 -13.04 -1.88
N ARG A 69 -8.06 -14.24 -2.28
CA ARG A 69 -7.81 -15.47 -1.51
C ARG A 69 -6.49 -16.09 -1.96
N THR A 70 -5.66 -16.55 -1.03
CA THR A 70 -4.39 -17.24 -1.30
C THR A 70 -4.32 -18.48 -0.42
N GLY A 71 -4.82 -19.61 -0.93
CA GLY A 71 -5.08 -20.78 -0.10
C GLY A 71 -6.10 -20.46 0.99
N ARG A 72 -5.71 -20.62 2.26
CA ARG A 72 -6.54 -20.25 3.42
C ARG A 72 -6.38 -18.78 3.84
N ASP A 73 -5.28 -18.15 3.45
CA ASP A 73 -5.01 -16.76 3.80
C ASP A 73 -5.79 -15.81 2.89
N LYS A 74 -5.97 -14.58 3.36
CA LYS A 74 -6.63 -13.50 2.61
C LYS A 74 -5.72 -12.30 2.50
N VAL A 75 -5.62 -11.72 1.32
CA VAL A 75 -4.96 -10.45 1.07
C VAL A 75 -6.01 -9.39 0.77
N TYR A 76 -6.11 -8.42 1.67
CA TYR A 76 -6.96 -7.24 1.56
C TYR A 76 -6.13 -6.12 0.95
N VAL A 77 -6.57 -5.59 -0.18
CA VAL A 77 -5.97 -4.41 -0.80
C VAL A 77 -6.96 -3.28 -0.68
N MET A 78 -6.59 -2.24 0.05
CA MET A 78 -7.43 -1.08 0.34
C MET A 78 -6.84 0.16 -0.33
N ALA A 79 -7.74 0.95 -0.89
CA ALA A 79 -7.44 2.19 -1.59
C ALA A 79 -8.29 3.34 -1.08
N PHE A 80 -7.77 4.53 -1.26
CA PHE A 80 -8.42 5.81 -0.98
C PHE A 80 -8.21 6.67 -2.23
N GLN A 81 -9.30 7.16 -2.83
CA GLN A 81 -9.26 7.86 -4.12
C GLN A 81 -8.52 7.06 -5.21
N ASP A 82 -8.85 5.77 -5.35
CA ASP A 82 -8.20 4.78 -6.23
C ASP A 82 -6.72 4.48 -5.92
N ARG A 83 -6.09 5.14 -4.95
CA ARG A 83 -4.68 4.91 -4.59
C ARG A 83 -4.55 3.91 -3.46
N ILE A 84 -3.82 2.83 -3.69
CA ILE A 84 -3.62 1.75 -2.71
C ILE A 84 -2.82 2.27 -1.52
N TYR A 85 -3.47 2.42 -0.37
CA TYR A 85 -2.83 2.90 0.86
C TYR A 85 -2.44 1.75 1.80
N LYS A 86 -3.11 0.59 1.72
CA LYS A 86 -2.84 -0.55 2.61
C LYS A 86 -3.01 -1.89 1.91
N VAL A 87 -2.03 -2.77 2.09
CA VAL A 87 -2.07 -4.18 1.70
C VAL A 87 -1.90 -5.01 2.95
N LEU A 88 -2.91 -5.80 3.31
CA LEU A 88 -2.94 -6.60 4.53
C LEU A 88 -3.10 -8.08 4.18
N GLN A 89 -2.18 -8.92 4.64
CA GLN A 89 -2.34 -10.37 4.65
C GLN A 89 -2.85 -10.82 6.02
N SER A 90 -3.99 -11.48 6.06
CA SER A 90 -4.53 -12.14 7.25
C SER A 90 -4.20 -13.63 7.21
N TYR A 91 -3.66 -14.15 8.30
CA TYR A 91 -3.30 -15.57 8.42
C TYR A 91 -4.42 -16.33 9.11
N ASP A 92 -4.89 -17.40 8.48
CA ASP A 92 -6.07 -18.15 8.92
C ASP A 92 -5.85 -18.93 10.24
N SER A 93 -4.61 -19.36 10.51
CA SER A 93 -4.26 -20.16 11.69
C SER A 93 -3.28 -19.42 12.62
N PRO A 94 -3.76 -18.48 13.46
CA PRO A 94 -2.89 -17.68 14.32
C PRO A 94 -2.30 -18.52 15.46
N SER A 95 -0.97 -18.59 15.52
CA SER A 95 -0.23 -19.30 16.57
C SER A 95 1.00 -18.51 17.01
N GLN A 96 1.48 -18.78 18.23
CA GLN A 96 2.72 -18.17 18.73
C GLN A 96 3.90 -18.48 17.80
N VAL A 97 3.99 -19.70 17.28
CA VAL A 97 5.03 -20.11 16.33
C VAL A 97 4.95 -19.32 15.02
N ALA A 98 3.74 -19.09 14.50
CA ALA A 98 3.55 -18.26 13.30
C ALA A 98 3.97 -16.81 13.55
N LEU A 99 3.56 -16.23 14.68
CA LEU A 99 3.94 -14.87 15.07
C LEU A 99 5.47 -14.72 15.18
N GLN A 100 6.12 -15.62 15.92
CA GLN A 100 7.58 -15.58 16.13
C GLN A 100 8.34 -15.73 14.81
N ARG A 101 7.85 -16.57 13.90
CA ARG A 101 8.43 -16.74 12.56
C ARG A 101 8.34 -15.46 11.74
N LEU A 102 7.19 -14.78 11.77
CA LEU A 102 7.00 -13.49 11.10
C LEU A 102 7.87 -12.40 11.72
N LEU A 103 7.92 -12.31 13.06
CA LEU A 103 8.80 -11.40 13.78
C LEU A 103 10.27 -11.58 13.38
N ARG A 104 10.75 -12.82 13.34
CA ARG A 104 12.14 -13.12 12.91
C ARG A 104 12.38 -12.70 11.47
N ARG A 105 11.47 -13.05 10.55
CA ARG A 105 11.60 -12.71 9.12
C ARG A 105 11.62 -11.20 8.91
N LEU A 106 10.70 -10.47 9.54
CA LEU A 106 10.63 -9.01 9.45
C LEU A 106 11.80 -8.35 10.16
N GLY A 107 12.23 -8.89 11.30
CA GLY A 107 13.41 -8.49 12.04
C GLY A 107 14.69 -8.55 11.21
N ASN A 108 14.90 -9.68 10.53
CA ASN A 108 16.05 -9.85 9.63
C ASN A 108 16.01 -8.89 8.44
N LYS A 109 14.81 -8.48 8.00
CA LYS A 109 14.63 -7.66 6.80
C LYS A 109 14.67 -6.16 7.07
N TYR A 110 14.12 -5.73 8.21
CA TYR A 110 13.87 -4.32 8.52
C TYR A 110 14.44 -3.87 9.88
N GLY A 111 15.12 -4.75 10.61
CA GLY A 111 15.68 -4.45 11.94
C GLY A 111 14.67 -4.63 13.08
N LYS A 112 14.97 -4.03 14.24
CA LYS A 112 14.11 -4.16 15.43
C LYS A 112 12.79 -3.38 15.24
N PRO A 113 11.62 -3.98 15.52
CA PRO A 113 10.35 -3.24 15.52
C PRO A 113 10.23 -2.33 16.74
N GLN A 114 9.35 -1.33 16.61
CA GLN A 114 8.72 -0.68 17.75
C GLN A 114 7.54 -1.54 18.23
N ASP A 115 7.50 -1.87 19.53
CA ASP A 115 6.32 -2.49 20.16
C ASP A 115 5.32 -1.38 20.51
N LEU A 116 4.16 -1.43 19.87
CA LEU A 116 3.03 -0.51 20.04
C LEU A 116 1.82 -1.23 20.67
N GLY A 117 2.01 -2.46 21.14
CA GLY A 117 0.92 -3.24 21.71
C GLY A 117 0.35 -2.61 22.97
N HIS A 118 -0.96 -2.73 23.16
CA HIS A 118 -1.66 -2.22 24.33
C HIS A 118 -2.06 -3.39 25.24
N PHE A 119 -1.53 -3.37 26.47
CA PHE A 119 -1.78 -4.41 27.48
C PHE A 119 -1.79 -3.81 28.89
N PRO A 120 -2.50 -4.45 29.84
CA PRO A 120 -2.30 -4.18 31.25
C PRO A 120 -0.85 -4.42 31.69
N ASN A 121 -0.34 -3.61 32.63
CA ASN A 121 1.05 -3.67 33.15
C ASN A 121 1.44 -5.04 33.72
N SER A 122 0.46 -5.87 34.10
CA SER A 122 0.67 -7.22 34.60
C SER A 122 1.19 -8.19 33.53
N MET A 123 1.05 -7.87 32.24
CA MET A 123 1.37 -8.79 31.13
C MET A 123 2.79 -8.58 30.58
N ARG A 124 3.76 -9.22 31.23
CA ARG A 124 5.19 -9.01 30.93
C ARG A 124 5.73 -9.89 29.79
N ASN A 125 5.18 -11.09 29.58
CA ASN A 125 5.69 -12.04 28.58
C ASN A 125 4.74 -12.25 27.40
N LEU A 126 5.28 -12.75 26.29
CA LEU A 126 4.53 -12.91 25.03
C LEU A 126 3.34 -13.87 25.18
N THR A 127 3.49 -14.95 25.95
CA THR A 127 2.41 -15.93 26.16
C THR A 127 1.22 -15.28 26.89
N ALA A 128 1.48 -14.49 27.93
CA ALA A 128 0.46 -13.74 28.65
C ALA A 128 -0.22 -12.71 27.73
N LYS A 129 0.56 -11.94 26.95
CA LYS A 129 0.03 -11.00 25.95
C LYS A 129 -0.87 -11.72 24.92
N ILE A 130 -0.46 -12.87 24.39
CA ILE A 130 -1.29 -13.68 23.48
C ILE A 130 -2.58 -14.15 24.16
N GLY A 131 -2.51 -14.54 25.44
CA GLY A 131 -3.68 -14.85 26.26
C GLY A 131 -4.67 -13.69 26.32
N ALA A 132 -4.18 -12.47 26.61
CA ALA A 132 -4.99 -11.24 26.59
C ALA A 132 -5.64 -11.00 25.22
N VAL A 133 -4.85 -11.10 24.13
CA VAL A 133 -5.37 -10.90 22.77
C VAL A 133 -6.54 -11.84 22.50
N ARG A 134 -6.42 -13.11 22.90
CA ARG A 134 -7.49 -14.11 22.71
C ARG A 134 -8.75 -13.78 23.51
N ARG A 135 -8.61 -13.20 24.71
CA ARG A 135 -9.72 -12.72 25.54
C ARG A 135 -10.27 -11.36 25.09
N GLY A 136 -9.56 -10.64 24.21
CA GLY A 136 -9.92 -9.30 23.76
C GLY A 136 -9.51 -8.19 24.73
N GLU A 137 -8.58 -8.47 25.63
CA GLU A 137 -8.07 -7.54 26.66
C GLU A 137 -6.85 -6.73 26.19
N GLY A 138 -6.45 -6.90 24.94
CA GLY A 138 -5.29 -6.21 24.38
C GLY A 138 -5.02 -6.61 22.93
N GLU A 139 -4.02 -5.97 22.35
CA GLU A 139 -3.57 -6.21 20.99
C GLU A 139 -2.05 -6.16 20.88
N LEU A 140 -1.49 -7.10 20.13
CA LEU A 140 -0.07 -7.05 19.75
C LEU A 140 0.06 -6.20 18.50
N ILE A 141 0.94 -5.20 18.52
CA ILE A 141 1.27 -4.41 17.34
C ILE A 141 2.78 -4.18 17.32
N TYR A 142 3.44 -4.65 16.26
CA TYR A 142 4.85 -4.41 16.00
C TYR A 142 4.98 -3.61 14.71
N ARG A 143 5.70 -2.49 14.77
CA ARG A 143 5.86 -1.56 13.64
C ARG A 143 7.30 -1.45 13.20
N TRP A 144 7.53 -1.56 11.90
CA TRP A 144 8.78 -1.19 11.25
C TRP A 144 8.57 0.03 10.37
N GLN A 145 9.37 1.07 10.60
CA GLN A 145 9.46 2.25 9.77
C GLN A 145 10.88 2.33 9.21
N PRO A 146 11.16 1.75 8.02
CA PRO A 146 12.48 1.87 7.44
C PRO A 146 12.86 3.34 7.27
N PRO A 147 14.11 3.75 7.59
CA PRO A 147 14.54 5.15 7.51
C PRO A 147 14.30 5.75 6.12
N GLY A 148 13.82 6.99 6.08
CA GLY A 148 13.52 7.72 4.84
C GLY A 148 12.38 7.15 3.99
N SER A 149 11.71 6.07 4.41
CA SER A 149 10.67 5.43 3.62
C SER A 149 9.31 6.10 3.81
N ALA A 150 8.60 6.34 2.71
CA ALA A 150 7.23 6.87 2.73
C ALA A 150 6.15 5.79 3.04
N TRP A 151 6.57 4.60 3.46
CA TRP A 151 5.72 3.47 3.81
C TRP A 151 6.23 2.77 5.07
N ARG A 152 5.39 1.93 5.68
CA ARG A 152 5.71 1.16 6.88
C ARG A 152 5.12 -0.25 6.86
N VAL A 153 5.57 -1.07 7.80
CA VAL A 153 5.07 -2.44 8.02
C VAL A 153 4.53 -2.57 9.43
N GLU A 154 3.37 -3.20 9.57
CA GLU A 154 2.77 -3.52 10.86
C GLU A 154 2.44 -5.01 10.91
N LEU A 155 2.97 -5.71 11.93
CA LEU A 155 2.55 -7.06 12.28
C LEU A 155 1.68 -6.95 13.52
N SER A 156 0.42 -7.36 13.42
CA SER A 156 -0.51 -7.30 14.53
C SER A 156 -1.13 -8.67 14.85
N TRP A 157 -1.57 -8.81 16.09
CA TRP A 157 -2.48 -9.88 16.50
C TRP A 157 -3.61 -9.29 17.33
N THR A 158 -4.84 -9.39 16.80
CA THR A 158 -6.08 -8.99 17.49
C THR A 158 -7.04 -10.16 17.61
N ARG A 159 -8.03 -10.06 18.52
CA ARG A 159 -9.09 -11.07 18.66
C ARG A 159 -9.87 -11.29 17.36
N LYS A 160 -10.14 -10.19 16.63
CA LYS A 160 -11.01 -10.19 15.45
C LYS A 160 -10.32 -10.72 14.19
N LEU A 161 -9.06 -10.35 13.97
CA LEU A 161 -8.35 -10.65 12.72
C LEU A 161 -7.30 -11.76 12.86
N GLY A 162 -7.04 -12.26 14.07
CA GLY A 162 -5.90 -13.13 14.30
C GLY A 162 -4.59 -12.41 13.99
N ILE A 163 -3.62 -13.11 13.42
CA ILE A 163 -2.35 -12.51 13.00
C ILE A 163 -2.55 -11.86 11.63
N SER A 164 -2.14 -10.60 11.51
CA SER A 164 -2.14 -9.90 10.22
C SER A 164 -0.86 -9.13 9.98
N LEU A 165 -0.40 -9.14 8.72
CA LEU A 165 0.76 -8.39 8.24
C LEU A 165 0.29 -7.33 7.26
N ALA A 166 0.43 -6.06 7.65
CA ALA A 166 0.05 -4.91 6.85
C ALA A 166 1.27 -4.13 6.36
N TYR A 167 1.20 -3.69 5.10
CA TYR A 167 2.07 -2.69 4.52
C TYR A 167 1.22 -1.44 4.24
N LEU A 168 1.67 -0.27 4.69
CA LEU A 168 0.90 0.97 4.60
C LEU A 168 1.73 2.08 3.95
N ALA A 169 1.10 2.87 3.06
CA ALA A 169 1.64 4.13 2.55
C ALA A 169 1.32 5.24 3.55
N ASN A 170 2.34 5.88 4.13
CA ASN A 170 2.17 6.71 5.32
C ASN A 170 1.29 7.93 5.11
N ALA A 171 1.48 8.66 4.01
CA ALA A 171 0.69 9.85 3.71
C ALA A 171 -0.76 9.50 3.39
N LEU A 172 -0.98 8.50 2.52
CA LEU A 172 -2.33 8.06 2.14
C LEU A 172 -3.10 7.46 3.32
N ASP A 173 -2.43 6.67 4.18
CA ASP A 173 -3.06 6.14 5.40
C ASP A 173 -3.45 7.24 6.40
N ARG A 174 -2.75 8.38 6.40
CA ARG A 174 -3.11 9.53 7.23
C ARG A 174 -4.32 10.26 6.66
N GLN A 175 -4.27 10.62 5.37
CA GLN A 175 -5.35 11.31 4.66
C GLN A 175 -6.67 10.54 4.77
N GLN A 176 -6.64 9.22 4.57
CA GLN A 176 -7.85 8.42 4.70
C GLN A 176 -8.37 8.40 6.15
N ARG A 177 -7.53 8.46 7.19
CA ARG A 177 -8.03 8.52 8.58
C ARG A 177 -8.69 9.85 8.87
N GLU A 178 -8.04 10.94 8.47
CA GLU A 178 -8.55 12.30 8.62
C GLU A 178 -9.93 12.42 7.94
N ALA A 179 -10.07 11.92 6.71
CA ALA A 179 -11.37 11.89 6.02
C ALA A 179 -12.45 11.09 6.77
N ALA A 180 -12.07 10.04 7.51
CA ALA A 180 -13.00 9.23 8.31
C ALA A 180 -13.52 10.00 9.53
N GLU A 181 -12.62 10.76 10.16
CA GLU A 181 -12.93 11.55 11.34
C GLU A 181 -13.78 12.77 11.00
N THR A 182 -13.60 13.35 9.81
CA THR A 182 -14.40 14.50 9.34
C THR A 182 -15.78 14.13 8.78
N GLY A 183 -16.10 12.83 8.65
CA GLY A 183 -17.43 12.37 8.20
C GLY A 183 -17.78 12.73 6.74
N LEU A 184 -16.77 13.01 5.91
CA LEU A 184 -16.91 13.29 4.47
C LEU A 184 -16.78 11.99 3.65
#